data_AF-A0A453DS71-F1
#
_entry.id   AF-A0A453DS71-F1
#
_cell.length_a   1.000
_cell.length_b   1.000
_cell.length_c   1.000
_cell.angle_alpha   90.00
_cell.angle_beta   90.00
_cell.angle_gamma   90.00
#
_symmetry.space_group_name_H-M   'P 1'
#
loop_
_entity.id
_entity.type
_entity.pdbx_description
1 polymer ?
#
loop_
_entity_poly.entity_id
_entity_poly.type
_entity_poly.pdbx_seq_one_letter_code
_entity_poly.pdbx_strand_id
1 'polypeptide(L)' 'LLDTYCMASGERINNEKSSIFFSKGCPVQLKESIKQNLHVQNESLSERYLGMPTDVGHSKNGTFKYLRDRVWEKIK' A
#
# COMPACT_ATOMS: atom_id res chain seq x y z
N LEU A 1 -9.28 -13.94 -9.69
CA LEU A 1 -9.43 -12.64 -10.38
C LEU A 1 -8.09 -12.11 -10.88
N LEU A 2 -7.11 -11.91 -9.99
CA LEU A 2 -5.78 -11.43 -10.38
C LEU A 2 -5.04 -12.36 -11.34
N ASP A 3 -5.19 -13.68 -11.18
CA ASP A 3 -4.60 -14.64 -12.11
C ASP A 3 -5.16 -14.49 -13.53
N THR A 4 -6.46 -14.22 -13.66
CA THR A 4 -7.12 -13.94 -14.94
C THR A 4 -6.58 -12.66 -15.58
N TYR A 5 -6.36 -11.62 -14.77
CA TYR A 5 -5.71 -10.39 -15.23
C TYR A 5 -4.28 -10.69 -15.72
N CYS A 6 -3.46 -11.39 -14.92
CA CYS A 6 -2.09 -11.74 -15.28
C CYS A 6 -2.01 -12.54 -16.58
N MET A 7 -2.93 -13.49 -16.78
CA MET A 7 -2.99 -14.29 -18.01
C MET A 7 -3.40 -13.44 -19.22
N ALA A 8 -4.33 -12.49 -19.06
CA ALA A 8 -4.79 -11.64 -20.15
C ALA A 8 -3.80 -10.52 -20.50
N SER A 9 -3.13 -9.93 -19.50
CA SER A 9 -2.17 -8.85 -19.70
C SER A 9 -0.76 -9.34 -20.04
N GLY A 10 -0.44 -10.60 -19.70
CA GLY A 10 0.92 -11.14 -19.78
C GLY A 10 1.86 -10.66 -18.65
N GLU A 11 1.35 -9.86 -17.73
CA GLU A 11 2.11 -9.34 -16.59
C GLU A 11 1.93 -10.25 -15.36
N ARG A 12 2.88 -10.20 -14.43
CA ARG A 12 2.78 -10.91 -13.14
C ARG A 12 2.70 -9.92 -11.99
N ILE A 13 1.79 -10.19 -11.06
CA ILE A 13 1.65 -9.43 -9.83
C ILE A 13 2.59 -10.00 -8.77
N ASN A 14 3.30 -9.12 -8.06
CA ASN A 14 4.12 -9.50 -6.93
C ASN A 14 3.27 -9.42 -5.65
N ASN A 15 2.84 -10.58 -5.14
CA ASN A 15 2.01 -10.66 -3.93
C ASN A 15 2.77 -10.27 -2.64
N GLU A 16 4.09 -10.38 -2.61
CA GLU A 16 4.90 -9.97 -1.45
C GLU A 16 4.97 -8.45 -1.31
N LYS A 17 5.03 -7.74 -2.44
CA LYS A 17 5.03 -6.27 -2.50
C LYS A 17 3.63 -5.65 -2.50
N SER A 18 2.60 -6.46 -2.76
CA SER A 18 1.22 -6.01 -2.77
C SER A 18 0.64 -6.07 -1.36
N SER A 19 -0.13 -5.04 -1.00
CA SER A 19 -0.86 -5.00 0.27
C SER A 19 -2.26 -4.45 0.05
N ILE A 20 -3.16 -4.79 0.98
CA ILE A 20 -4.53 -4.28 1.00
C ILE A 20 -4.69 -3.44 2.26
N PHE A 21 -5.32 -2.28 2.11
CA PHE A 21 -5.71 -1.44 3.24
C PHE A 21 -7.24 -1.39 3.35
N PHE A 22 -7.76 -1.59 4.55
CA PHE A 22 -9.19 -1.48 4.84
C PHE A 22 -9.44 -0.28 5.76
N SER A 23 -10.41 0.56 5.41
CA SER A 23 -10.80 1.69 6.23
C SER A 23 -11.44 1.24 7.56
N LYS A 24 -11.51 2.17 8.51
CA LYS A 24 -12.24 1.94 9.77
C LYS A 24 -13.70 1.60 9.47
N GLY A 25 -14.22 0.58 10.13
CA GLY A 25 -15.60 0.11 9.97
C GLY A 25 -15.83 -0.97 8.91
N CYS A 26 -14.80 -1.41 8.17
CA CYS A 26 -14.96 -2.54 7.25
C CYS A 26 -15.26 -3.86 8.01
N PRO A 27 -16.36 -4.57 7.70
CA PRO A 27 -16.70 -5.84 8.33
C PRO A 27 -15.64 -6.92 8.11
N VAL A 28 -15.37 -7.74 9.13
CA VAL A 28 -14.34 -8.81 9.08
C VAL A 28 -14.61 -9.80 7.94
N GLN A 29 -15.86 -10.21 7.77
CA GLN A 29 -16.29 -11.14 6.71
C GLN A 29 -15.96 -10.59 5.31
N LEU A 30 -16.12 -9.28 5.11
CA LEU A 30 -15.79 -8.62 3.85
C LEU A 30 -14.27 -8.59 3.63
N LYS A 31 -13.49 -8.31 4.68
CA LYS A 31 -12.02 -8.34 4.61
C LYS A 31 -11.51 -9.72 4.21
N GLU A 32 -11.99 -10.76 4.88
CA GLU A 32 -11.61 -12.15 4.60
C GLU A 32 -11.98 -12.56 3.18
N SER A 33 -13.20 -12.23 2.75
CA SER A 33 -13.66 -12.51 1.38
C SER A 33 -12.77 -11.85 0.34
N ILE A 34 -12.39 -10.58 0.53
CA ILE A 34 -11.53 -9.86 -0.41
C ILE A 34 -10.11 -10.45 -0.44
N LYS A 35 -9.53 -10.75 0.73
CA LYS A 35 -8.21 -11.38 0.82
C LYS A 35 -8.16 -12.74 0.13
N GLN A 36 -9.19 -13.56 0.31
CA GLN A 36 -9.28 -14.87 -0.34
C GLN A 36 -9.40 -14.73 -1.85
N ASN A 37 -10.22 -13.79 -2.35
CA ASN A 37 -10.42 -13.58 -3.78
C ASN A 37 -9.17 -13.05 -4.50
N LEU A 38 -8.36 -12.22 -3.81
CA LEU A 38 -7.17 -11.61 -4.37
C LEU A 38 -5.88 -12.39 -4.06
N HIS A 39 -5.92 -13.36 -3.14
CA HIS A 39 -4.73 -14.07 -2.62
C HIS A 39 -3.65 -13.14 -2.02
N VAL A 40 -4.02 -11.93 -1.61
CA VAL A 40 -3.13 -10.98 -0.93
C VAL A 40 -3.50 -10.93 0.55
N GLN A 41 -2.62 -11.44 1.40
CA GLN A 41 -2.85 -11.54 2.85
C GLN A 41 -2.27 -10.36 3.64
N ASN A 42 -1.37 -9.60 3.02
CA ASN A 42 -0.71 -8.46 3.63
C ASN A 42 -1.71 -7.31 3.84
N GLU A 43 -2.15 -7.13 5.09
CA GLU A 43 -2.82 -5.90 5.53
C GLU A 43 -1.76 -4.89 5.94
N SER A 44 -1.48 -3.94 5.06
CA SER A 44 -0.66 -2.79 5.42
C SER A 44 -1.07 -1.58 4.60
N LEU A 45 -1.14 -0.43 5.27
CA LEU A 45 -1.03 0.83 4.57
C LEU A 45 0.42 0.95 4.14
N SER A 46 0.71 0.87 2.84
CA SER A 46 2.05 1.23 2.37
C SER A 46 2.30 2.67 2.83
N GLU A 47 3.27 2.89 3.73
CA GLU A 47 3.52 4.24 4.27
C GLU A 47 3.89 5.22 3.15
N ARG A 48 4.34 4.73 1.99
CA ARG A 48 4.70 5.53 0.82
C ARG A 48 4.26 4.89 -0.49
N TYR A 49 3.76 5.72 -1.41
CA TYR A 49 3.52 5.39 -2.80
C TYR A 49 4.33 6.35 -3.67
N LEU A 50 5.19 5.80 -4.55
CA LEU A 50 6.11 6.59 -5.39
C LEU A 50 6.95 7.64 -4.63
N GLY A 51 7.30 7.35 -3.37
CA GLY A 51 8.06 8.25 -2.51
C GLY A 51 7.25 9.36 -1.83
N MET A 52 5.93 9.33 -1.95
CA MET A 52 4.99 10.21 -1.27
C MET A 52 4.19 9.43 -0.23
N PRO A 53 3.86 10.01 0.93
CA PRO A 53 3.08 9.33 1.94
C PRO A 53 1.66 9.02 1.44
N THR A 54 1.21 7.77 1.64
CA THR A 54 -0.08 7.27 1.13
C THR A 54 -1.26 7.74 1.97
N ASP A 55 -1.03 8.05 3.25
CA ASP A 55 -2.02 8.70 4.13
C ASP A 55 -1.42 9.99 4.71
N VAL A 56 -2.13 11.09 4.52
CA VAL A 56 -1.78 12.40 5.07
C VAL A 56 -2.88 12.74 6.06
N GLY A 57 -2.70 12.33 7.32
CA GLY A 57 -3.58 12.74 8.41
C GLY A 57 -3.58 14.26 8.61
N HIS A 58 -4.29 14.73 9.64
CA HIS A 58 -4.44 16.18 9.91
C HIS A 58 -3.11 16.93 10.16
N SER A 59 -2.03 16.23 10.51
CA SER A 59 -0.72 16.84 10.77
C SER A 59 0.24 16.67 9.58
N LYS A 60 0.34 17.72 8.75
CA LYS A 60 1.26 17.77 7.61
C LYS A 60 2.73 17.76 8.04
N ASN A 61 3.05 18.27 9.23
CA ASN A 61 4.44 18.48 9.68
C ASN A 61 5.18 17.16 9.95
N GLY A 62 4.51 16.14 10.49
CA GLY A 62 5.13 14.82 10.72
C GLY A 62 5.30 14.04 9.42
N THR A 63 4.30 14.12 8.54
CA THR A 63 4.20 13.35 7.30
C THR A 63 5.32 13.66 6.29
N PHE A 64 5.85 14.88 6.25
CA PHE A 64 6.95 15.28 5.33
C PHE A 64 8.34 15.29 5.96
N LYS A 65 8.52 14.86 7.22
CA LYS A 65 9.83 14.84 7.88
C LYS A 65 10.88 14.04 7.08
N TYR A 66 10.46 12.93 6.47
CA TYR A 66 11.33 12.11 5.61
C TYR A 66 11.93 12.88 4.43
N LEU A 67 11.22 13.90 3.92
CA LEU A 67 11.67 14.71 2.79
C LEU A 67 12.85 15.58 3.19
N ARG A 68 12.74 16.24 4.35
CA ARG A 68 13.81 17.07 4.93
C ARG A 68 15.04 16.24 5.24
N ASP A 69 14.86 15.09 5.89
CA ASP A 69 15.98 14.22 6.28
C ASP A 69 16.73 13.69 5.03
N ARG A 70 16.01 13.35 3.95
CA ARG A 70 16.59 12.94 2.66
C ARG A 70 17.34 14.05 1.93
N VAL A 71 16.88 15.30 2.02
CA VAL A 71 17.60 16.46 1.45
C VAL A 71 18.90 16.68 2.22
N TRP A 72 18.88 16.54 3.55
CA TRP A 72 20.06 16.71 4.38
C TRP A 72 21.13 15.63 4.13
N GLU A 73 20.72 14.37 3.92
CA GLU A 73 21.65 13.29 3.53
C GLU A 73 22.35 13.54 2.20
N LYS A 74 21.75 14.32 1.28
CA LYS A 74 22.36 14.65 -0.02
C LYS A 74 23.30 15.86 0.02
N ILE A 75 23.17 16.71 1.03
CA ILE A 75 24.01 17.91 1.22
C ILE A 75 25.30 17.56 1.96
N LYS A 76 25.28 16.44 2.70
CA LYS A 76 26.45 15.87 3.37
C LYS A 76 27.34 15.11 2.39
#